data_AF-A0A7U7PWL7-F1
#
_entry.id   AF-A0A7U7PWL7-F1
#
_cell.length_a   1.000
_cell.length_b   1.000
_cell.length_c   1.000
_cell.angle_alpha   90.00
_cell.angle_beta   90.00
_cell.angle_gamma   90.00
#
_symmetry.space_group_name_H-M   'P 1'
#
loop_
_entity.id
_entity.type
_entity.pdbx_description
1 polymer ?
#
loop_
_entity_poly.entity_id
_entity_poly.type
_entity_poly.pdbx_seq_one_letter_code
_entity_poly.pdbx_strand_id
1 'polypeptide(L)'
;MKFKIFKSFICLVTFAVLLSGFGNIQAQEENVLIKENSQVADSISHADVTESKTGEISTVNTSVKDEEVSLNTTLTNNFETGEINLNGKIGNNKEEKNINYSVDLTYADENDIAGYLIDNKTGEKHPFDTRLSEASAAPLVVVAVMAARFGIKWAIKKYGKNVVNKAVKTNTHNIAKNVNKSLLNDKGVSIGKFTQKVKGKNPTWRDPKTKWTISKNKGQPHGGSYWKLINNKGKRIASLTKEGKILRE
;
A
#
# COMPACT_ATOMS: atom_id res chain seq x y z
N MET A 1 68.98 -55.83 -1.95
CA MET A 1 69.47 -56.18 -0.60
C MET A 1 68.33 -55.97 0.39
N LYS A 2 67.89 -57.02 1.08
CA LYS A 2 66.81 -56.97 2.09
C LYS A 2 67.38 -56.44 3.41
N PHE A 3 66.67 -55.59 4.16
CA PHE A 3 66.60 -55.68 5.63
C PHE A 3 65.45 -54.84 6.21
N LYS A 4 64.74 -55.47 7.14
CA LYS A 4 63.61 -54.98 7.95
C LYS A 4 64.11 -54.35 9.25
N ILE A 5 63.45 -53.29 9.74
CA ILE A 5 63.20 -52.91 11.17
C ILE A 5 61.96 -51.99 11.11
N PHE A 6 60.75 -52.22 11.63
CA PHE A 6 60.15 -52.75 12.87
C PHE A 6 60.16 -51.80 14.10
N LYS A 7 59.00 -51.15 14.30
CA LYS A 7 58.31 -50.73 15.55
C LYS A 7 58.87 -49.59 16.42
N SER A 8 58.09 -48.51 16.50
CA SER A 8 57.49 -47.99 17.76
C SER A 8 56.32 -47.08 17.36
N PHE A 9 55.04 -47.49 17.45
CA PHE A 9 54.09 -47.44 18.57
C PHE A 9 53.91 -46.08 19.26
N ILE A 10 52.61 -45.75 19.45
CA ILE A 10 51.96 -44.70 20.26
C ILE A 10 51.66 -43.41 19.47
N CYS A 11 50.51 -43.29 18.80
CA CYS A 11 49.14 -43.07 19.30
C CYS A 11 48.87 -41.59 19.65
N LEU A 12 48.14 -40.87 18.79
CA LEU A 12 46.85 -40.28 19.17
C LEU A 12 46.09 -39.75 17.94
N VAL A 13 44.92 -40.33 17.72
CA VAL A 13 43.67 -39.72 17.19
C VAL A 13 43.66 -39.28 15.71
N THR A 14 43.32 -40.29 14.89
CA THR A 14 42.27 -40.26 13.84
C THR A 14 41.21 -39.16 14.04
N PHE A 15 40.66 -38.47 13.05
CA PHE A 15 40.17 -38.95 11.76
C PHE A 15 39.86 -37.69 10.92
N ALA A 16 40.31 -37.70 9.67
CA ALA A 16 39.86 -36.78 8.64
C ALA A 16 38.32 -36.85 8.49
N VAL A 17 37.69 -35.79 7.96
CA VAL A 17 37.03 -35.86 6.66
C VAL A 17 36.82 -34.43 6.16
N LEU A 18 37.57 -34.08 5.11
CA LEU A 18 37.14 -33.14 4.10
C LEU A 18 35.93 -33.75 3.39
N LEU A 19 34.74 -33.19 3.63
CA LEU A 19 33.57 -33.43 2.79
C LEU A 19 33.04 -32.07 2.35
N SER A 20 33.24 -31.85 1.05
CA SER A 20 32.46 -31.00 0.15
C SER A 20 31.11 -30.54 0.71
N GLY A 21 30.98 -29.23 0.84
CA GLY A 21 29.69 -28.57 0.97
C GLY A 21 29.86 -27.12 0.61
N PHE A 22 29.41 -26.75 -0.59
CA PHE A 22 29.03 -25.37 -0.90
C PHE A 22 27.97 -24.96 0.13
N GLY A 23 28.43 -24.43 1.26
CA GLY A 23 27.59 -23.74 2.23
C GLY A 23 27.22 -22.42 1.62
N ASN A 24 26.02 -22.37 1.04
CA ASN A 24 25.30 -21.12 0.83
C ASN A 24 25.55 -20.21 2.02
N ILE A 25 26.08 -19.02 1.78
CA ILE A 25 25.89 -17.89 2.68
C ILE A 25 24.39 -17.63 2.64
N GLN A 26 23.67 -18.35 3.48
CA GLN A 26 22.33 -17.96 3.86
C GLN A 26 22.56 -16.75 4.76
N ALA A 27 22.62 -15.58 4.14
CA ALA A 27 22.36 -14.34 4.83
C ALA A 27 21.01 -14.57 5.51
N GLN A 28 21.07 -14.77 6.82
CA GLN A 28 19.91 -14.93 7.66
C GLN A 28 19.19 -13.58 7.54
N GLU A 29 18.17 -13.53 6.68
CA GLU A 29 17.17 -12.47 6.69
C GLU A 29 16.52 -12.53 8.06
N GLU A 30 17.08 -11.72 8.97
CA GLU A 30 16.44 -11.38 10.21
C GLU A 30 15.12 -10.69 9.82
N ASN A 31 14.02 -11.44 9.89
CA ASN A 31 12.69 -10.90 9.76
C ASN A 31 12.45 -9.97 10.95
N VAL A 32 12.91 -8.72 10.85
CA VAL A 32 12.63 -7.68 11.83
C VAL A 32 11.21 -7.20 11.59
N LEU A 33 10.31 -7.77 12.38
CA LEU A 33 8.91 -7.41 12.52
C LEU A 33 8.79 -5.91 12.87
N ILE A 34 8.21 -5.09 12.00
CA ILE A 34 7.81 -3.71 12.37
C ILE A 34 6.40 -3.76 12.95
N LYS A 35 6.34 -3.76 14.29
CA LYS A 35 5.15 -3.33 15.03
C LYS A 35 4.91 -1.85 14.74
N GLU A 36 3.65 -1.38 14.72
CA GLU A 36 3.40 0.06 14.95
C GLU A 36 4.27 0.48 16.13
N ASN A 37 5.24 1.38 15.92
CA ASN A 37 6.00 1.90 17.05
C ASN A 37 5.01 2.75 17.84
N SER A 38 4.56 2.23 18.98
CA SER A 38 3.63 2.90 19.88
C SER A 38 4.11 4.32 20.19
N GLN A 39 5.43 4.51 20.36
CA GLN A 39 6.00 5.83 20.62
C GLN A 39 5.82 6.78 19.44
N VAL A 40 6.04 6.33 18.20
CA VAL A 40 5.80 7.18 17.01
C VAL A 40 4.33 7.52 16.85
N ALA A 41 3.43 6.56 17.10
CA ALA A 41 1.99 6.82 17.09
C ALA A 41 1.58 7.82 18.17
N ASP A 42 2.15 7.69 19.37
CA ASP A 42 1.92 8.59 20.50
C ASP A 42 2.45 10.01 20.21
N SER A 43 3.67 10.16 19.67
CA SER A 43 4.22 11.47 19.29
C SER A 43 3.38 12.14 18.21
N ILE A 44 2.89 11.40 17.21
CA ILE A 44 2.00 11.93 16.17
C ILE A 44 0.62 12.30 16.72
N SER A 45 0.11 11.58 17.72
CA SER A 45 -1.19 11.91 18.34
C SER A 45 -1.19 13.26 19.07
N HIS A 46 -0.02 13.74 19.50
CA HIS A 46 0.20 15.04 20.14
C HIS A 46 0.80 16.08 19.19
N ALA A 47 0.75 15.83 17.87
CA ALA A 47 1.31 16.74 16.89
C ALA A 47 0.70 18.14 16.96
N ASP A 48 1.51 19.14 16.63
CA ASP A 48 1.03 20.49 16.35
C ASP A 48 0.23 20.46 15.05
N VAL A 49 -1.04 20.88 15.13
CA VAL A 49 -1.94 20.89 13.99
C VAL A 49 -2.38 22.32 13.68
N THR A 50 -2.16 22.73 12.43
CA THR A 50 -2.84 23.90 11.88
C THR A 50 -3.71 23.48 10.71
N GLU A 51 -4.82 24.15 10.54
CA GLU A 51 -5.86 23.79 9.59
C GLU A 51 -6.33 25.02 8.84
N SER A 52 -6.76 24.79 7.59
CA SER A 52 -7.58 25.74 6.88
C SER A 52 -8.54 25.02 5.95
N LYS A 53 -9.65 25.69 5.62
CA LYS A 53 -10.57 25.27 4.56
C LYS A 53 -10.84 26.45 3.63
N THR A 54 -10.60 26.28 2.35
CA THR A 54 -10.91 27.25 1.31
C THR A 54 -11.81 26.59 0.27
N GLY A 55 -13.09 26.96 0.25
CA GLY A 55 -14.09 26.28 -0.58
C GLY A 55 -14.20 24.79 -0.20
N GLU A 56 -14.02 23.90 -1.18
CA GLU A 56 -14.06 22.45 -1.00
C GLU A 56 -12.69 21.83 -0.69
N ILE A 57 -11.64 22.65 -0.54
CA ILE A 57 -10.29 22.20 -0.23
C ILE A 57 -10.01 22.39 1.25
N SER A 58 -9.78 21.28 1.95
CA SER A 58 -9.25 21.26 3.32
C SER A 58 -7.75 21.01 3.30
N THR A 59 -7.02 21.75 4.13
CA THR A 59 -5.59 21.61 4.32
C THR A 59 -5.32 21.38 5.81
N VAL A 60 -4.67 20.27 6.13
CA VAL A 60 -4.25 19.93 7.50
C VAL A 60 -2.73 19.87 7.50
N ASN A 61 -2.08 20.81 8.17
CA ASN A 61 -0.64 20.76 8.42
C ASN A 61 -0.42 20.07 9.77
N THR A 62 0.51 19.13 9.78
CA THR A 62 0.89 18.38 10.97
C THR A 62 2.39 18.50 11.14
N SER A 63 2.80 18.91 12.34
CA SER A 63 4.20 19.07 12.71
C SER A 63 4.51 18.31 13.99
N VAL A 64 5.58 17.52 13.96
CA VAL A 64 6.15 16.84 15.12
C VAL A 64 7.66 16.96 15.00
N LYS A 65 8.32 17.33 16.09
CA LYS A 65 9.77 17.29 16.18
C LYS A 65 10.16 16.62 17.49
N ASP A 66 10.50 15.35 17.38
CA ASP A 66 10.93 14.48 18.46
C ASP A 66 12.27 13.80 18.05
N GLU A 67 12.96 13.16 19.00
CA GLU A 67 14.21 12.45 18.73
C GLU A 67 14.01 11.24 17.80
N GLU A 68 12.85 10.60 17.87
CA GLU A 68 12.53 9.40 17.08
C GLU A 68 11.84 9.71 15.75
N VAL A 69 11.09 10.82 15.67
CA VAL A 69 10.30 11.20 14.49
C VAL A 69 10.34 12.70 14.23
N SER A 70 10.61 13.05 12.97
CA SER A 70 10.52 14.41 12.44
C SER A 70 9.45 14.40 11.37
N LEU A 71 8.44 15.26 11.51
CA LEU A 71 7.33 15.34 10.56
C LEU A 71 6.97 16.81 10.36
N ASN A 72 6.94 17.25 9.11
CA ASN A 72 6.31 18.48 8.68
C ASN A 72 5.59 18.18 7.37
N THR A 73 4.30 17.90 7.48
CA THR A 73 3.48 17.42 6.37
C THR A 73 2.20 18.20 6.21
N THR A 74 1.77 18.35 4.98
CA THR A 74 0.49 18.92 4.59
C THR A 74 -0.35 17.84 3.94
N LEU A 75 -1.51 17.55 4.54
CA LEU A 75 -2.55 16.74 3.94
C LEU A 75 -3.61 17.66 3.32
N THR A 76 -3.76 17.60 2.01
CA THR A 76 -4.79 18.32 1.27
C THR A 76 -5.90 17.37 0.86
N ASN A 77 -7.14 17.72 1.16
CA ASN A 77 -8.33 16.98 0.77
C ASN A 77 -9.24 17.88 -0.06
N ASN A 78 -9.50 17.49 -1.31
CA ASN A 78 -10.47 18.14 -2.16
C ASN A 78 -11.79 17.35 -2.09
N PHE A 79 -12.77 17.89 -1.35
CA PHE A 79 -14.07 17.25 -1.17
C PHE A 79 -14.93 17.24 -2.44
N GLU A 80 -14.62 18.11 -3.40
CA GLU A 80 -15.26 18.12 -4.71
C GLU A 80 -14.75 16.98 -5.58
N THR A 81 -13.44 16.85 -5.77
CA THR A 81 -12.86 15.85 -6.69
C THR A 81 -12.71 14.48 -6.05
N GLY A 82 -12.45 14.43 -4.75
CA GLY A 82 -12.06 13.22 -4.04
C GLY A 82 -10.58 13.08 -3.77
N GLU A 83 -9.76 13.95 -4.35
CA GLU A 83 -8.31 13.85 -4.28
C GLU A 83 -7.80 14.14 -2.88
N ILE A 84 -6.94 13.25 -2.37
CA ILE A 84 -6.25 13.42 -1.11
C ILE A 84 -4.76 13.27 -1.38
N ASN A 85 -3.96 14.25 -0.97
CA ASN A 85 -2.52 14.25 -1.18
C ASN A 85 -1.81 14.55 0.14
N LEU A 86 -0.72 13.83 0.39
CA LEU A 86 0.18 14.04 1.51
C LEU A 86 1.54 14.48 0.96
N ASN A 87 1.96 15.68 1.31
CA ASN A 87 3.24 16.24 0.90
C ASN A 87 4.03 16.74 2.11
N GLY A 88 5.34 16.79 1.99
CA GLY A 88 6.20 17.44 2.99
C GLY A 88 7.47 16.66 3.26
N LYS A 89 7.96 16.76 4.49
CA LYS A 89 9.16 16.09 4.94
C LYS A 89 8.83 15.19 6.13
N ILE A 90 9.33 13.97 6.08
CA ILE A 90 9.28 13.03 7.19
C ILE A 90 10.68 12.52 7.49
N GLY A 91 10.91 12.08 8.70
CA GLY A 91 12.18 11.57 9.15
C GLY A 91 12.06 10.71 10.38
N ASN A 92 13.13 9.97 10.63
CA ASN A 92 13.39 9.25 11.86
C ASN A 92 14.78 9.62 12.38
N ASN A 93 15.23 8.93 13.43
CA ASN A 93 16.56 9.10 14.00
C ASN A 93 17.76 8.82 13.06
N LYS A 94 17.54 8.28 11.85
CA LYS A 94 18.59 7.92 10.88
C LYS A 94 18.58 8.80 9.63
N GLU A 95 17.41 9.17 9.13
CA GLU A 95 17.25 9.84 7.85
C GLU A 95 16.00 10.72 7.78
N GLU A 96 16.04 11.72 6.89
CA GLU A 96 14.90 12.52 6.50
C GLU A 96 14.66 12.42 4.98
N LYS A 97 13.39 12.41 4.58
CA LYS A 97 12.96 12.25 3.19
C LYS A 97 11.80 13.20 2.87
N ASN A 98 11.91 13.86 1.71
CA ASN A 98 10.76 14.55 1.13
C ASN A 98 9.79 13.53 0.53
N ILE A 99 8.52 13.68 0.86
CA ILE A 99 7.45 12.79 0.42
C ILE A 99 6.42 13.53 -0.42
N ASN A 100 5.89 12.82 -1.40
CA ASN A 100 4.78 13.24 -2.24
C ASN A 100 3.95 12.00 -2.56
N TYR A 101 2.84 11.85 -1.85
CA TYR A 101 1.96 10.71 -1.95
C TYR A 101 0.54 11.16 -2.30
N SER A 102 -0.13 10.37 -3.15
CA SER A 102 -1.59 10.38 -3.23
C SER A 102 -2.17 9.34 -2.27
N VAL A 103 -3.23 9.71 -1.58
CA VAL A 103 -3.95 8.84 -0.64
C VAL A 103 -5.23 8.37 -1.29
N ASP A 104 -5.34 7.05 -1.44
CA ASP A 104 -6.51 6.40 -2.01
C ASP A 104 -7.25 5.62 -0.92
N LEU A 105 -8.34 6.22 -0.42
CA LEU A 105 -9.17 5.66 0.64
C LEU A 105 -10.13 4.61 0.08
N THR A 106 -10.06 3.40 0.65
CA THR A 106 -11.04 2.33 0.37
C THR A 106 -12.20 2.34 1.35
N TYR A 107 -11.95 2.80 2.58
CA TYR A 107 -12.91 2.93 3.66
C TYR A 107 -12.46 4.04 4.60
N ALA A 108 -13.41 4.86 5.06
CA ALA A 108 -13.14 5.87 6.07
C ALA A 108 -14.33 6.09 7.00
N ASP A 109 -14.05 5.96 8.28
CA ASP A 109 -14.93 6.19 9.41
C ASP A 109 -14.20 6.99 10.49
N GLU A 110 -14.90 7.36 11.55
CA GLU A 110 -14.33 8.13 12.67
C GLU A 110 -13.16 7.40 13.33
N ASN A 111 -13.32 6.10 13.56
CA ASN A 111 -12.32 5.29 14.25
C ASN A 111 -11.41 4.53 13.29
N ASP A 112 -11.96 4.12 12.14
CA ASP A 112 -11.32 3.18 11.25
C ASP A 112 -11.16 3.72 9.82
N ILE A 113 -9.95 3.61 9.29
CA ILE A 113 -9.60 4.05 7.95
C ILE A 113 -8.70 3.03 7.27
N ALA A 114 -8.93 2.79 5.99
CA ALA A 114 -8.15 1.86 5.19
C ALA A 114 -7.99 2.37 3.76
N GLY A 115 -6.81 2.16 3.20
CA GLY A 115 -6.48 2.68 1.89
C GLY A 115 -5.04 2.42 1.49
N TYR A 116 -4.52 3.31 0.66
CA TYR A 116 -3.16 3.26 0.16
C TYR A 116 -2.53 4.62 0.15
N LEU A 117 -1.24 4.65 0.46
CA LEU A 117 -0.34 5.69 -0.03
C LEU A 117 0.25 5.22 -1.35
N ILE A 118 0.22 6.09 -2.36
CA ILE A 118 0.79 5.85 -3.68
C ILE A 118 1.92 6.86 -3.88
N ASP A 119 3.16 6.40 -3.95
CA ASP A 119 4.32 7.27 -4.16
C ASP A 119 4.20 7.88 -5.57
N ASN A 120 4.10 9.20 -5.68
CA ASN A 120 3.87 9.86 -6.97
C ASN A 120 5.11 9.84 -7.89
N LYS A 121 6.29 9.53 -7.35
CA LYS A 121 7.52 9.37 -8.12
C LYS A 121 7.69 7.95 -8.66
N THR A 122 7.45 6.93 -7.83
CA THR A 122 7.71 5.52 -8.20
C THR A 122 6.45 4.76 -8.61
N GLY A 123 5.26 5.25 -8.23
CA GLY A 123 3.98 4.55 -8.37
C GLY A 123 3.81 3.41 -7.37
N GLU A 124 4.75 3.23 -6.43
CA GLU A 124 4.70 2.19 -5.39
C GLU A 124 3.50 2.41 -4.47
N LYS A 125 2.85 1.32 -4.06
CA LYS A 125 1.63 1.36 -3.26
C LYS A 125 1.87 0.73 -1.89
N HIS A 126 1.61 1.50 -0.85
CA HIS A 126 1.72 1.07 0.54
C HIS A 126 0.33 0.99 1.15
N PRO A 127 -0.21 -0.21 1.40
CA PRO A 127 -1.52 -0.36 2.01
C PRO A 127 -1.48 0.06 3.48
N PHE A 128 -2.59 0.62 3.97
CA PHE A 128 -2.82 0.82 5.40
C PHE A 128 -4.25 0.45 5.76
N ASP A 129 -4.44 -0.09 6.95
CA ASP A 129 -5.75 -0.38 7.54
C ASP A 129 -5.62 -0.27 9.06
N THR A 130 -6.37 0.63 9.69
CA THR A 130 -6.33 0.81 11.16
C THR A 130 -6.78 -0.43 11.93
N ARG A 131 -7.51 -1.34 11.29
CA ARG A 131 -8.03 -2.56 11.92
C ARG A 131 -7.00 -3.69 11.93
N LEU A 132 -5.91 -3.52 11.20
CA LEU A 132 -4.82 -4.48 11.10
C LEU A 132 -3.60 -3.91 11.82
N SER A 133 -2.98 -4.68 12.71
CA SER A 133 -1.88 -4.18 13.54
C SER A 133 -0.55 -4.04 12.78
N GLU A 134 -0.44 -4.56 11.55
CA GLU A 134 0.85 -4.73 10.89
C GLU A 134 0.77 -4.62 9.36
N ALA A 135 1.71 -3.88 8.78
CA ALA A 135 2.10 -3.97 7.39
C ALA A 135 3.64 -3.91 7.31
N SER A 136 4.27 -4.89 6.66
CA SER A 136 5.72 -4.86 6.40
C SER A 136 6.03 -3.75 5.40
N ALA A 137 6.60 -2.66 5.89
CA ALA A 137 7.00 -1.51 5.07
C ALA A 137 8.31 -0.91 5.60
N ALA A 138 9.02 -0.13 4.79
CA ALA A 138 10.18 0.61 5.28
C ALA A 138 9.78 1.58 6.42
N PRO A 139 10.65 1.86 7.42
CA PRO A 139 10.30 2.70 8.57
C PRO A 139 9.68 4.06 8.21
N LEU A 140 10.24 4.77 7.23
CA LEU A 140 9.68 6.06 6.79
C LEU A 140 8.31 5.92 6.10
N VAL A 141 8.02 4.80 5.45
CA VAL A 141 6.69 4.56 4.89
C VAL A 141 5.66 4.43 6.01
N VAL A 142 6.01 3.81 7.13
CA VAL A 142 5.15 3.73 8.32
C VAL A 142 4.83 5.12 8.86
N VAL A 143 5.83 6.00 8.94
CA VAL A 143 5.63 7.41 9.36
C VAL A 143 4.67 8.13 8.40
N ALA A 144 4.84 7.97 7.08
CA ALA A 144 3.91 8.54 6.09
C ALA A 144 2.48 8.02 6.25
N VAL A 145 2.31 6.71 6.49
CA VAL A 145 1.01 6.08 6.78
C VAL A 145 0.37 6.71 8.01
N MET A 146 1.10 6.84 9.10
CA MET A 146 0.59 7.42 10.34
C MET A 146 0.20 8.90 10.16
N ALA A 147 1.01 9.68 9.43
CA ALA A 147 0.72 11.07 9.09
C ALA A 147 -0.59 11.22 8.29
N ALA A 148 -0.74 10.43 7.22
CA ALA A 148 -1.98 10.40 6.43
C ALA A 148 -3.18 10.00 7.29
N ARG A 149 -3.02 8.96 8.12
CA ARG A 149 -4.08 8.46 9.01
C ARG A 149 -4.55 9.55 9.97
N PHE A 150 -3.60 10.23 10.61
CA PHE A 150 -3.87 11.32 11.54
C PHE A 150 -4.62 12.47 10.86
N GLY A 151 -4.11 12.97 9.72
CA GLY A 151 -4.75 14.07 9.00
C GLY A 151 -6.17 13.75 8.52
N ILE A 152 -6.41 12.52 8.06
CA ILE A 152 -7.75 12.06 7.64
C ILE A 152 -8.69 11.95 8.83
N LYS A 153 -8.25 11.34 9.94
CA LYS A 153 -9.06 11.27 11.17
C LYS A 153 -9.42 12.66 11.70
N TRP A 154 -8.45 13.58 11.66
CA TRP A 154 -8.69 14.97 12.04
C TRP A 154 -9.76 15.62 11.14
N ALA A 155 -9.66 15.46 9.82
CA ALA A 155 -10.64 16.00 8.88
C ALA A 155 -12.04 15.39 9.08
N ILE A 156 -12.14 14.09 9.35
CA ILE A 156 -13.41 13.42 9.66
C ILE A 156 -14.02 13.99 10.93
N LYS A 157 -13.23 14.14 12.00
CA LYS A 157 -13.69 14.71 13.27
C LYS A 157 -14.18 16.16 13.12
N LYS A 158 -13.50 16.96 12.29
CA LYS A 158 -13.81 18.38 12.10
C LYS A 158 -15.00 18.61 11.16
N TYR A 159 -15.04 17.93 10.01
CA TYR A 159 -16.00 18.20 8.92
C TYR A 159 -17.09 17.15 8.78
N GLY A 160 -16.98 16.04 9.51
CA GLY A 160 -17.92 14.93 9.48
C GLY A 160 -17.61 13.90 8.40
N LYS A 161 -17.89 12.64 8.74
CA LYS A 161 -17.71 11.45 7.88
C LYS A 161 -18.33 11.60 6.49
N ASN A 162 -19.50 12.20 6.38
CA ASN A 162 -20.22 12.30 5.09
C ASN A 162 -19.52 13.22 4.09
N VAL A 163 -18.87 14.29 4.56
CA VAL A 163 -18.11 15.23 3.71
C VAL A 163 -16.86 14.55 3.18
N VAL A 164 -16.10 13.90 4.06
CA VAL A 164 -14.88 13.17 3.69
C VAL A 164 -15.20 11.96 2.79
N ASN A 165 -16.28 11.23 3.06
CA ASN A 165 -16.70 10.10 2.22
C ASN A 165 -17.34 10.53 0.89
N LYS A 166 -17.86 11.76 0.78
CA LYS A 166 -18.27 12.33 -0.52
C LYS A 166 -17.06 12.39 -1.45
N ALA A 167 -15.90 12.77 -0.94
CA ALA A 167 -14.63 12.77 -1.66
C ALA A 167 -14.30 11.36 -2.23
N VAL A 168 -14.36 10.32 -1.39
CA VAL A 168 -14.15 8.91 -1.80
C VAL A 168 -15.14 8.48 -2.90
N LYS A 169 -16.40 8.91 -2.78
CA LYS A 169 -17.46 8.64 -3.77
C LYS A 169 -17.25 9.42 -5.07
N THR A 170 -16.77 10.66 -5.04
CA THR A 170 -16.58 11.47 -6.26
C THR A 170 -15.45 10.93 -7.13
N ASN A 171 -14.35 10.46 -6.54
CA ASN A 171 -13.29 9.78 -7.30
C ASN A 171 -13.83 8.53 -8.02
N THR A 172 -14.57 7.70 -7.29
CA THR A 172 -15.25 6.53 -7.87
C THR A 172 -16.23 6.93 -8.98
N HIS A 173 -16.96 8.04 -8.79
CA HIS A 173 -17.93 8.56 -9.76
C HIS A 173 -17.25 9.09 -11.04
N ASN A 174 -16.12 9.79 -10.93
CA ASN A 174 -15.36 10.27 -12.08
C ASN A 174 -14.75 9.10 -12.88
N ILE A 175 -14.29 8.06 -12.20
CA ILE A 175 -13.88 6.82 -12.86
C ILE A 175 -15.08 6.16 -13.55
N ALA A 176 -16.24 6.09 -12.88
CA ALA A 176 -17.45 5.51 -13.44
C ALA A 176 -17.93 6.25 -14.70
N LYS A 177 -17.75 7.58 -14.81
CA LYS A 177 -18.02 8.34 -16.05
C LYS A 177 -17.20 7.84 -17.23
N ASN A 178 -15.97 7.38 -16.98
CA ASN A 178 -15.08 6.83 -18.00
C ASN A 178 -15.36 5.35 -18.30
N VAL A 179 -16.23 4.68 -17.54
CA VAL A 179 -16.67 3.31 -17.79
C VAL A 179 -17.84 3.29 -18.77
N ASN A 180 -17.85 2.32 -19.69
CA ASN A 180 -19.00 2.13 -20.59
C ASN A 180 -20.28 1.86 -19.77
N LYS A 181 -21.28 2.74 -19.89
CA LYS A 181 -22.55 2.67 -19.13
C LYS A 181 -23.26 1.32 -19.23
N SER A 182 -23.14 0.62 -20.37
CA SER A 182 -23.74 -0.72 -20.54
C SER A 182 -23.12 -1.79 -19.65
N LEU A 183 -21.95 -1.54 -19.06
CA LEU A 183 -21.30 -2.42 -18.10
C LEU A 183 -21.69 -2.11 -16.65
N LEU A 184 -22.31 -0.96 -16.38
CA LEU A 184 -22.66 -0.53 -15.04
C LEU A 184 -24.01 -1.09 -14.56
N ASN A 185 -24.15 -1.27 -13.26
CA ASN A 185 -25.37 -1.53 -12.50
C ASN A 185 -25.37 -0.71 -11.20
N ASP A 186 -26.37 -0.92 -10.35
CA ASP A 186 -26.51 -0.31 -9.02
C ASP A 186 -25.31 -0.55 -8.08
N LYS A 187 -24.56 -1.63 -8.30
CA LYS A 187 -23.42 -2.07 -7.46
C LYS A 187 -22.05 -1.78 -8.07
N GLY A 188 -21.97 -1.23 -9.28
CA GLY A 188 -20.72 -0.95 -10.01
C GLY A 188 -20.67 -1.65 -11.37
N VAL A 189 -19.55 -2.31 -11.68
CA VAL A 189 -19.35 -3.03 -12.94
C VAL A 189 -19.95 -4.42 -12.84
N SER A 190 -20.82 -4.78 -13.79
CA SER A 190 -21.44 -6.10 -13.90
C SER A 190 -20.42 -7.16 -14.32
N ILE A 191 -19.73 -7.80 -13.37
CA ILE A 191 -18.70 -8.83 -13.62
C ILE A 191 -19.23 -9.99 -14.48
N GLY A 192 -20.51 -10.35 -14.33
CA GLY A 192 -21.14 -11.42 -15.12
C GLY A 192 -21.22 -11.16 -16.62
N LYS A 193 -21.01 -9.92 -17.10
CA LYS A 193 -20.99 -9.61 -18.55
C LYS A 193 -19.69 -10.06 -19.23
N PHE A 194 -18.63 -10.29 -18.47
CA PHE A 194 -17.33 -10.70 -19.01
C PHE A 194 -17.26 -12.22 -19.13
N THR A 195 -17.85 -12.76 -20.20
CA THR A 195 -18.01 -14.21 -20.40
C THR A 195 -16.95 -14.82 -21.32
N GLN A 196 -16.32 -14.03 -22.20
CA GLN A 196 -15.40 -14.54 -23.19
C GLN A 196 -13.95 -14.58 -22.67
N LYS A 197 -13.40 -15.77 -22.42
CA LYS A 197 -12.00 -15.93 -22.01
C LYS A 197 -11.03 -15.46 -23.10
N VAL A 198 -10.05 -14.65 -22.75
CA VAL A 198 -8.98 -14.21 -23.66
C VAL A 198 -7.79 -15.17 -23.54
N LYS A 199 -7.50 -15.91 -24.63
CA LYS A 199 -6.37 -16.87 -24.67
C LYS A 199 -5.02 -16.15 -24.57
N GLY A 200 -4.03 -16.82 -23.98
CA GLY A 200 -2.63 -16.35 -23.92
C GLY A 200 -2.36 -15.19 -22.97
N LYS A 201 -3.33 -14.80 -22.13
CA LYS A 201 -3.18 -13.76 -21.10
C LYS A 201 -3.44 -14.35 -19.72
N ASN A 202 -2.99 -13.63 -18.67
CA ASN A 202 -3.47 -13.83 -17.29
C ASN A 202 -4.98 -13.96 -17.27
N PRO A 203 -5.62 -14.61 -16.28
CA PRO A 203 -7.08 -14.82 -16.28
C PRO A 203 -7.80 -13.51 -16.61
N THR A 204 -8.26 -13.43 -17.86
CA THR A 204 -8.79 -12.21 -18.47
C THR A 204 -10.02 -12.61 -19.24
N TRP A 205 -11.11 -11.92 -18.96
CA TRP A 205 -12.40 -12.15 -19.56
C TRP A 205 -12.85 -10.88 -20.26
N ARG A 206 -13.52 -11.04 -21.38
CA ARG A 206 -13.98 -9.98 -22.26
C ARG A 206 -15.49 -9.97 -22.26
N ASP A 207 -16.07 -8.79 -22.20
CA ASP A 207 -17.48 -8.61 -22.55
C ASP A 207 -17.60 -8.64 -24.09
N PRO A 208 -18.33 -9.61 -24.66
CA PRO A 208 -18.42 -9.78 -26.11
C PRO A 208 -19.04 -8.56 -26.81
N LYS A 209 -19.87 -7.76 -26.11
CA LYS A 209 -20.55 -6.60 -26.69
C LYS A 209 -19.63 -5.38 -26.79
N THR A 210 -19.07 -4.95 -25.67
CA THR A 210 -18.24 -3.72 -25.61
C THR A 210 -16.77 -3.95 -25.95
N LYS A 211 -16.32 -5.22 -25.93
CA LYS A 211 -14.90 -5.62 -26.03
C LYS A 211 -14.01 -5.16 -24.88
N TRP A 212 -14.59 -4.59 -23.82
CA TRP A 212 -13.88 -4.32 -22.58
C TRP A 212 -13.45 -5.62 -21.91
N THR A 213 -12.41 -5.55 -21.09
CA THR A 213 -11.88 -6.73 -20.39
C THR A 213 -11.74 -6.49 -18.90
N ILE A 214 -11.95 -7.54 -18.11
CA ILE A 214 -11.47 -7.64 -16.74
C ILE A 214 -10.30 -8.61 -16.69
N SER A 215 -9.24 -8.24 -16.00
CA SER A 215 -8.09 -9.11 -15.75
C SER A 215 -7.91 -9.29 -14.24
N LYS A 216 -7.69 -10.53 -13.79
CA LYS A 216 -7.48 -10.81 -12.36
C LYS A 216 -6.19 -10.11 -11.90
N ASN A 217 -6.23 -9.48 -10.74
CA ASN A 217 -5.04 -8.87 -10.17
C ASN A 217 -4.00 -9.95 -9.82
N LYS A 218 -2.72 -9.70 -10.13
CA LYS A 218 -1.60 -10.58 -9.76
C LYS A 218 -0.96 -10.01 -8.49
N GLY A 219 -0.87 -10.82 -7.43
CA GLY A 219 -0.35 -10.41 -6.12
C GLY A 219 -1.42 -10.47 -5.01
N GLN A 220 -1.00 -10.16 -3.78
CA GLN A 220 -1.91 -10.10 -2.64
C GLN A 220 -2.95 -9.00 -2.89
N PRO A 221 -4.26 -9.29 -2.77
CA PRO A 221 -5.32 -8.30 -2.92
C PRO A 221 -5.22 -7.26 -1.79
N HIS A 222 -4.45 -6.22 -2.01
CA HIS A 222 -4.46 -5.09 -1.08
C HIS A 222 -5.84 -4.39 -1.21
N GLY A 223 -6.37 -3.84 -0.12
CA GLY A 223 -7.58 -2.98 -0.11
C GLY A 223 -8.79 -3.47 -0.91
N GLY A 224 -9.00 -4.79 -0.96
CA GLY A 224 -10.16 -5.41 -1.64
C GLY A 224 -10.09 -5.46 -3.17
N SER A 225 -8.98 -5.05 -3.81
CA SER A 225 -8.87 -5.05 -5.28
C SER A 225 -8.66 -6.46 -5.84
N TYR A 226 -9.60 -6.90 -6.68
CA TYR A 226 -9.61 -8.24 -7.28
C TYR A 226 -9.50 -8.20 -8.82
N TRP A 227 -10.18 -7.25 -9.47
CA TRP A 227 -10.17 -7.10 -10.92
C TRP A 227 -9.49 -5.80 -11.38
N LYS A 228 -8.89 -5.83 -12.57
CA LYS A 228 -8.50 -4.65 -13.35
C LYS A 228 -9.47 -4.52 -14.51
N LEU A 229 -10.19 -3.40 -14.61
CA LEU A 229 -11.04 -3.06 -15.75
C LEU A 229 -10.22 -2.33 -16.81
N ILE A 230 -10.29 -2.83 -18.04
CA ILE A 230 -9.52 -2.34 -19.17
C ILE A 230 -10.49 -2.08 -20.33
N ASN A 231 -10.41 -0.90 -20.93
CA ASN A 231 -11.28 -0.53 -22.04
C ASN A 231 -10.95 -1.31 -23.32
N ASN A 232 -11.79 -1.15 -24.35
CA ASN A 232 -11.60 -1.76 -25.67
C ASN A 232 -10.31 -1.32 -26.40
N LYS A 233 -9.65 -0.23 -25.95
CA LYS A 233 -8.35 0.25 -26.46
C LYS A 233 -7.16 -0.31 -25.68
N GLY A 234 -7.39 -1.13 -24.65
CA GLY A 234 -6.32 -1.67 -23.81
C GLY A 234 -5.86 -0.74 -22.67
N LYS A 235 -6.46 0.45 -22.50
CA LYS A 235 -6.16 1.34 -21.36
C LYS A 235 -6.89 0.81 -20.12
N ARG A 236 -6.18 0.71 -18.99
CA ARG A 236 -6.77 0.44 -17.68
C ARG A 236 -7.59 1.65 -17.23
N ILE A 237 -8.84 1.40 -16.82
CA ILE A 237 -9.79 2.43 -16.37
C ILE A 237 -10.08 2.31 -14.88
N ALA A 238 -10.04 1.09 -14.32
CA ALA A 238 -10.31 0.91 -12.90
C ALA A 238 -9.67 -0.35 -12.28
N SER A 239 -9.54 -0.30 -10.96
CA SER A 239 -9.49 -1.43 -10.03
C SER A 239 -10.90 -1.70 -9.51
N LEU A 240 -11.32 -2.96 -9.44
CA LEU A 240 -12.61 -3.37 -8.91
C LEU A 240 -12.46 -4.39 -7.78
N THR A 241 -13.46 -4.47 -6.89
CA THR A 241 -13.62 -5.62 -5.98
C THR A 241 -14.02 -6.87 -6.75
N LYS A 242 -14.08 -8.02 -6.06
CA LYS A 242 -14.50 -9.29 -6.69
C LYS A 242 -15.92 -9.21 -7.26
N GLU A 243 -16.79 -8.44 -6.62
CA GLU A 243 -18.20 -8.20 -6.95
C GLU A 243 -18.39 -7.10 -8.01
N GLY A 244 -17.31 -6.37 -8.35
CA GLY A 244 -17.33 -5.33 -9.39
C GLY A 244 -17.54 -3.91 -8.90
N LYS A 245 -17.50 -3.66 -7.59
CA LYS A 245 -17.47 -2.28 -7.06
C LYS A 245 -16.20 -1.58 -7.55
N ILE A 246 -16.36 -0.38 -8.13
CA ILE A 246 -15.24 0.46 -8.58
C ILE A 246 -14.50 1.01 -7.36
N LEU A 247 -13.18 0.94 -7.37
CA LEU A 247 -12.33 1.44 -6.29
C LEU A 247 -11.57 2.72 -6.73
N ARG A 248 -10.75 2.60 -7.79
CA ARG A 248 -9.80 3.64 -8.27
C ARG A 248 -9.34 3.34 -9.71
N GLU A 249 -8.55 4.19 -10.36
CA GLU A 249 -7.94 3.90 -11.69
C GLU A 249 -6.90 2.74 -11.66
#